data_AF-A0A934EYZ3-F1
#
_entry.id   AF-A0A934EYZ3-F1
#
_cell.length_a   1.000
_cell.length_b   1.000
_cell.length_c   1.000
_cell.angle_alpha   90.00
_cell.angle_beta   90.00
_cell.angle_gamma   90.00
#
_symmetry.space_group_name_H-M   'P 1'
#
loop_
_entity.id
_entity.type
_entity.pdbx_description
1 polymer ?
#
loop_
_entity_poly.entity_id
_entity_poly.type
_entity_poly.pdbx_seq_one_letter_code
_entity_poly.pdbx_strand_id
1 'polypeptide(L)'
;MGSTTAALVALRETLAESEEPILRALRFRISLPFNGRLYSRIPLLGMSRFDVNLYLNELGRALSGSYKHGERPLSTVWLPNTNIPTLNVTRDIREGYVRILQQLCPAGDEPKTHANACRGDLDALWFLSKRIHEAGISVGERKLSDADPETLVRYKAEARQEAVANLVALLKDEEQEKNVVQRIRWKASAIKLDPAVAEKLFRELVFPNTLKLEAQVIISACKPM
;
A
#
# COMPACT_ATOMS: atom_id res chain seq x y z
N MET A 1 21.84 -24.73 3.14
CA MET A 1 21.21 -23.87 4.17
C MET A 1 21.61 -22.37 4.08
N GLY A 2 22.23 -21.88 2.99
CA GLY A 2 22.67 -20.46 2.88
C GLY A 2 21.81 -19.53 2.01
N SER A 3 20.78 -20.05 1.32
CA SER A 3 19.97 -19.28 0.35
C SER A 3 18.82 -18.50 1.00
N THR A 4 18.27 -19.02 2.10
CA THR A 4 17.10 -18.45 2.79
C THR A 4 17.45 -17.13 3.50
N THR A 5 18.62 -17.00 4.12
CA THR A 5 19.06 -15.77 4.79
C THR A 5 19.34 -14.62 3.82
N ALA A 6 20.01 -14.90 2.69
CA ALA A 6 20.30 -13.88 1.68
C ALA A 6 19.02 -13.29 1.04
N ALA A 7 18.04 -14.14 0.72
CA ALA A 7 16.77 -13.70 0.14
C ALA A 7 15.95 -12.82 1.12
N LEU A 8 15.97 -13.13 2.42
CA LEU A 8 15.31 -12.32 3.45
C LEU A 8 15.98 -10.96 3.65
N VAL A 9 17.31 -10.93 3.59
CA VAL A 9 18.08 -9.67 3.65
C VAL A 9 17.74 -8.81 2.44
N ALA A 10 17.78 -9.37 1.23
CA ALA A 10 17.42 -8.66 0.01
C ALA A 10 15.98 -8.12 0.04
N LEU A 11 15.01 -8.92 0.50
CA LEU A 11 13.62 -8.47 0.67
C LEU A 11 13.55 -7.29 1.66
N ARG A 12 14.21 -7.38 2.81
CA ARG A 12 14.24 -6.29 3.80
C ARG A 12 14.86 -5.01 3.23
N GLU A 13 15.91 -5.13 2.43
CA GLU A 13 16.56 -4.00 1.76
C GLU A 13 15.61 -3.36 0.73
N THR A 14 15.01 -4.14 -0.17
CA THR A 14 14.03 -3.63 -1.14
C THR A 14 12.84 -2.96 -0.46
N LEU A 15 12.34 -3.55 0.63
CA LEU A 15 11.26 -2.96 1.42
C LEU A 15 11.66 -1.70 2.17
N ALA A 16 12.93 -1.53 2.50
CA ALA A 16 13.46 -0.30 3.09
C ALA A 16 13.68 0.79 2.03
N GLU A 17 14.17 0.43 0.84
CA GLU A 17 14.38 1.38 -0.28
C GLU A 17 13.07 2.01 -0.76
N SER A 18 12.00 1.22 -0.79
CA SER A 18 10.66 1.67 -1.18
C SER A 18 10.00 2.63 -0.17
N GLU A 19 10.56 2.81 1.03
CA GLU A 19 10.04 3.76 2.04
C GLU A 19 10.27 5.21 1.62
N GLU A 20 11.44 5.53 1.08
CA GLU A 20 11.83 6.92 0.82
C GLU A 20 10.99 7.61 -0.27
N PRO A 21 10.66 6.96 -1.40
CA PRO A 21 9.73 7.52 -2.39
C PRO A 21 8.36 7.87 -1.79
N ILE A 22 7.83 7.02 -0.89
CA ILE A 22 6.56 7.27 -0.19
C ILE A 22 6.68 8.53 0.67
N LEU A 23 7.74 8.65 1.45
CA LEU A 23 7.94 9.80 2.34
C LEU A 23 8.13 11.10 1.55
N ARG A 24 8.84 11.06 0.43
CA ARG A 24 9.03 12.22 -0.47
C ARG A 24 7.72 12.66 -1.11
N ALA A 25 6.94 11.70 -1.62
CA ALA A 25 5.62 11.97 -2.19
C ALA A 25 4.65 12.54 -1.14
N LEU A 26 4.63 11.96 0.07
CA LEU A 26 3.83 12.47 1.19
C LEU A 26 4.24 13.90 1.57
N ARG A 27 5.55 14.16 1.74
CA ARG A 27 6.07 15.49 2.09
C ARG A 27 5.64 16.54 1.07
N PHE A 28 5.75 16.22 -0.21
CA PHE A 28 5.28 17.11 -1.27
C PHE A 28 3.77 17.35 -1.14
N ARG A 29 2.99 16.27 -1.01
CA ARG A 29 1.53 16.37 -1.01
C ARG A 29 0.96 17.16 0.18
N ILE A 30 1.50 16.98 1.39
CA ILE A 30 1.01 17.67 2.58
C ILE A 30 1.40 19.16 2.61
N SER A 31 2.29 19.60 1.73
CA SER A 31 2.60 21.04 1.57
C SER A 31 1.51 21.80 0.82
N LEU A 32 0.55 21.10 0.22
CA LEU A 32 -0.56 21.66 -0.55
C LEU A 32 -1.88 21.51 0.22
N PRO A 33 -2.87 22.41 0.04
CA PRO A 33 -4.19 22.26 0.65
C PRO A 33 -4.85 20.91 0.32
N PHE A 34 -5.78 20.47 1.17
CA PHE A 34 -6.49 19.20 0.95
C PHE A 34 -7.20 19.18 -0.42
N ASN A 35 -7.75 20.31 -0.88
CA ASN A 35 -8.42 20.43 -2.18
C ASN A 35 -9.62 19.47 -2.30
N GLY A 36 -10.57 19.56 -1.36
CA GLY A 36 -11.70 18.64 -1.28
C GLY A 36 -12.53 18.48 -2.56
N ARG A 37 -12.57 19.50 -3.43
CA ARG A 37 -13.23 19.42 -4.74
C ARG A 37 -12.56 18.43 -5.70
N LEU A 38 -11.30 18.05 -5.48
CA LEU A 38 -10.64 16.98 -6.26
C LEU A 38 -11.33 15.63 -6.06
N TYR A 39 -11.73 15.33 -4.82
CA TYR A 39 -12.35 14.06 -4.43
C TYR A 39 -13.89 14.11 -4.47
N SER A 40 -14.46 15.28 -4.71
CA SER A 40 -15.91 15.45 -4.86
C SER A 40 -16.39 14.89 -6.19
N ARG A 41 -17.52 14.17 -6.17
CA ARG A 41 -18.12 13.60 -7.39
C ARG A 41 -18.55 14.70 -8.35
N ILE A 42 -18.20 14.54 -9.62
CA ILE A 42 -18.68 15.37 -10.71
C ILE A 42 -20.12 14.92 -11.03
N PRO A 43 -21.10 15.83 -11.05
CA PRO A 43 -22.45 15.51 -11.51
C PRO A 43 -22.42 14.85 -12.89
N LEU A 44 -23.32 13.89 -13.14
CA LEU A 44 -23.43 13.08 -14.37
C LEU A 44 -22.35 12.00 -14.56
N LEU A 45 -21.10 12.22 -14.17
CA LEU A 45 -20.03 11.22 -14.32
C LEU A 45 -19.97 10.23 -13.15
N GLY A 46 -20.45 10.62 -11.96
CA GLY A 46 -20.38 9.79 -10.75
C GLY A 46 -18.95 9.59 -10.20
N MET A 47 -17.93 10.07 -10.91
CA MET A 47 -16.52 10.02 -10.56
C MET A 47 -16.02 11.37 -10.07
N SER A 48 -14.99 11.38 -9.22
CA SER A 48 -14.31 12.61 -8.83
C SER A 48 -13.31 13.09 -9.88
N ARG A 49 -12.83 14.35 -9.79
CA ARG A 49 -11.75 14.83 -10.67
C ARG A 49 -10.48 14.01 -10.48
N PHE A 50 -10.20 13.59 -9.25
CA PHE A 50 -9.11 12.70 -8.94
C PHE A 50 -9.29 11.33 -9.64
N ASP A 51 -10.47 10.72 -9.56
CA ASP A 51 -10.74 9.42 -10.21
C ASP A 51 -10.57 9.49 -11.74
N VAL A 52 -11.03 10.58 -12.37
CA VAL A 52 -10.83 10.77 -13.82
C VAL A 52 -9.35 10.87 -14.17
N ASN A 53 -8.56 11.65 -13.42
CA ASN A 53 -7.13 11.76 -13.66
C ASN A 53 -6.40 10.44 -13.42
N LEU A 54 -6.76 9.72 -12.36
CA LEU A 54 -6.22 8.40 -12.06
C LEU A 54 -6.49 7.44 -13.20
N TYR A 55 -7.75 7.34 -13.64
CA TYR A 55 -8.15 6.47 -14.76
C TYR A 55 -7.37 6.79 -16.04
N LEU A 56 -7.25 8.07 -16.42
CA LEU A 56 -6.54 8.46 -17.64
C LEU A 56 -5.03 8.12 -17.57
N ASN A 57 -4.39 8.33 -16.42
CA ASN A 57 -2.99 7.93 -16.22
C ASN A 57 -2.83 6.42 -16.32
N GLU A 58 -3.71 5.66 -15.68
CA GLU A 58 -3.66 4.21 -15.68
C GLU A 58 -4.03 3.59 -17.02
N LEU A 59 -4.92 4.22 -17.80
CA LEU A 59 -5.25 3.83 -19.16
C LEU A 59 -4.03 3.97 -20.08
N GLY A 60 -3.30 5.09 -19.98
CA GLY A 60 -2.06 5.28 -20.73
C GLY A 60 -1.05 4.16 -20.45
N ARG A 61 -0.90 3.79 -19.18
CA ARG A 61 0.00 2.71 -18.74
C ARG A 61 -0.48 1.33 -19.17
N ALA A 62 -1.78 1.08 -19.15
CA ALA A 62 -2.39 -0.15 -19.62
C ALA A 62 -2.13 -0.34 -21.12
N LEU A 63 -2.33 0.71 -21.92
CA LEU A 63 -2.13 0.68 -23.37
C LEU A 63 -0.66 0.50 -23.75
N SER A 64 0.28 1.04 -22.96
CA SER A 64 1.72 0.83 -23.17
C SER A 64 2.24 -0.51 -22.66
N GLY A 65 1.40 -1.38 -22.09
CA GLY A 65 1.83 -2.63 -21.47
C GLY A 65 2.72 -2.41 -20.25
N SER A 66 2.60 -1.25 -19.59
CA SER A 66 3.46 -0.86 -18.47
C SER A 66 3.06 -1.44 -17.13
N TYR A 67 1.90 -2.10 -17.02
CA TYR A 67 1.61 -2.97 -15.88
C TYR A 67 2.49 -4.22 -15.97
N LYS A 68 3.72 -4.09 -15.51
CA LYS A 68 4.68 -5.18 -15.42
C LYS A 68 4.54 -5.87 -14.05
N HIS A 69 4.94 -7.13 -14.01
CA HIS A 69 5.15 -7.99 -12.84
C HIS A 69 4.61 -7.48 -11.49
N GLY A 70 3.34 -7.78 -11.19
CA GLY A 70 2.77 -7.65 -9.83
C GLY A 70 2.13 -6.30 -9.49
N GLU A 71 2.28 -5.29 -10.36
CA GLU A 71 1.61 -4.00 -10.19
C GLU A 71 0.07 -4.12 -10.25
N ARG A 72 -0.63 -3.33 -9.42
CA ARG A 72 -2.09 -3.34 -9.31
C ARG A 72 -2.70 -2.01 -9.73
N PRO A 73 -3.69 -2.00 -10.63
CA PRO A 73 -4.48 -0.81 -10.90
C PRO A 73 -5.16 -0.27 -9.64
N LEU A 74 -5.03 1.03 -9.43
CA LEU A 74 -5.69 1.82 -8.39
C LEU A 74 -7.09 2.29 -8.84
N SER A 75 -7.33 2.37 -10.15
CA SER A 75 -8.63 2.66 -10.74
C SER A 75 -9.60 1.52 -10.46
N THR A 76 -10.83 1.88 -10.09
CA THR A 76 -11.96 0.93 -10.00
C THR A 76 -12.68 0.74 -11.32
N VAL A 77 -12.33 1.52 -12.34
CA VAL A 77 -12.85 1.40 -13.71
C VAL A 77 -11.98 0.41 -14.47
N TRP A 78 -12.62 -0.39 -15.32
CA TRP A 78 -11.96 -1.38 -16.18
C TRP A 78 -10.83 -0.75 -17.00
N LEU A 79 -9.70 -1.46 -17.11
CA LEU A 79 -8.57 -1.10 -17.94
C LEU A 79 -8.30 -2.21 -18.97
N PRO A 80 -7.95 -1.86 -20.22
CA PRO A 80 -7.58 -2.85 -21.22
C PRO A 80 -6.26 -3.53 -20.85
N ASN A 81 -6.06 -4.77 -21.30
CA ASN A 81 -4.77 -5.48 -21.18
C ASN A 81 -4.22 -5.62 -19.74
N THR A 82 -5.06 -5.46 -18.71
CA THR A 82 -4.68 -5.68 -17.32
C THR A 82 -5.24 -7.00 -16.82
N ASN A 83 -4.39 -7.92 -16.40
CA ASN A 83 -4.81 -9.07 -15.62
C ASN A 83 -4.84 -8.66 -14.14
N ILE A 84 -6.03 -8.42 -13.59
CA ILE A 84 -6.19 -8.00 -12.19
C ILE A 84 -5.96 -9.22 -11.30
N PRO A 85 -4.86 -9.29 -10.53
CA PRO A 85 -4.62 -10.45 -9.70
C PRO A 85 -5.58 -10.46 -8.50
N THR A 86 -5.86 -11.65 -7.99
CA THR A 86 -6.89 -11.89 -6.96
C THR A 86 -6.61 -11.19 -5.63
N LEU A 87 -5.34 -11.05 -5.24
CA LEU A 87 -4.92 -10.50 -3.94
C LEU A 87 -4.79 -8.98 -3.95
N ASN A 88 -5.90 -8.23 -4.04
CA ASN A 88 -5.88 -6.77 -4.27
C ASN A 88 -6.46 -5.98 -3.09
N VAL A 89 -5.71 -5.00 -2.57
CA VAL A 89 -6.15 -4.06 -1.53
C VAL A 89 -6.08 -2.59 -1.97
N THR A 90 -6.01 -2.30 -3.28
CA THR A 90 -5.89 -0.91 -3.77
C THR A 90 -7.03 0.00 -3.34
N ARG A 91 -8.25 -0.54 -3.18
CA ARG A 91 -9.39 0.20 -2.64
C ARG A 91 -9.12 0.69 -1.20
N ASP A 92 -8.68 -0.20 -0.32
CA ASP A 92 -8.40 0.12 1.08
C ASP A 92 -7.25 1.13 1.21
N ILE A 93 -6.22 0.96 0.36
CA ILE A 93 -5.10 1.91 0.27
C ILE A 93 -5.61 3.30 -0.12
N ARG A 94 -6.46 3.41 -1.14
CA ARG A 94 -6.98 4.68 -1.63
C ARG A 94 -7.85 5.39 -0.60
N GLU A 95 -8.81 4.67 -0.02
CA GLU A 95 -9.73 5.23 0.97
C GLU A 95 -8.97 5.65 2.25
N GLY A 96 -8.06 4.80 2.73
CA GLY A 96 -7.23 5.11 3.90
C GLY A 96 -6.27 6.27 3.65
N TYR A 97 -5.68 6.37 2.46
CA TYR A 97 -4.83 7.49 2.07
C TYR A 97 -5.57 8.82 2.08
N VAL A 98 -6.74 8.91 1.45
CA VAL A 98 -7.54 10.15 1.42
C VAL A 98 -7.95 10.55 2.85
N ARG A 99 -8.37 9.59 3.68
CA ARG A 99 -8.71 9.84 5.10
C ARG A 99 -7.52 10.39 5.90
N ILE A 100 -6.30 9.92 5.63
CA ILE A 100 -5.09 10.44 6.27
C ILE A 100 -4.78 11.84 5.75
N LEU A 101 -4.88 12.10 4.44
CA LEU A 101 -4.65 13.43 3.88
C LEU A 101 -5.59 14.49 4.44
N GLN A 102 -6.86 14.15 4.69
CA GLN A 102 -7.83 15.07 5.33
C GLN A 102 -7.35 15.59 6.68
N GLN A 103 -6.52 14.81 7.39
CA GLN A 103 -6.02 15.15 8.72
C GLN A 103 -4.65 15.84 8.66
N LEU A 104 -3.90 15.67 7.56
CA LEU A 104 -2.52 16.14 7.44
C LEU A 104 -2.37 17.39 6.58
N CYS A 105 -3.20 17.54 5.55
CA CYS A 105 -3.09 18.68 4.64
C CYS A 105 -3.71 19.93 5.28
N PRO A 106 -3.19 21.13 4.96
CA PRO A 106 -3.87 22.38 5.27
C PRO A 106 -5.32 22.36 4.80
N ALA A 107 -6.23 22.85 5.63
CA ALA A 107 -7.61 23.02 5.24
C ALA A 107 -7.73 24.04 4.09
N GLY A 108 -8.61 23.77 3.14
CA GLY A 108 -8.90 24.69 2.04
C GLY A 108 -9.01 24.00 0.69
N ASP A 109 -9.37 24.82 -0.30
CA ASP A 109 -9.49 24.43 -1.70
C ASP A 109 -8.92 25.55 -2.57
N GLU A 110 -7.77 25.28 -3.19
CA GLU A 110 -7.05 26.23 -4.03
C GLU A 110 -6.96 25.69 -5.46
N PRO A 111 -7.84 26.16 -6.38
CA PRO A 111 -7.90 25.65 -7.76
C PRO A 111 -6.56 25.65 -8.50
N LYS A 112 -5.68 26.62 -8.21
CA LYS A 112 -4.35 26.73 -8.84
C LYS A 112 -3.41 25.57 -8.48
N THR A 113 -3.64 24.90 -7.34
CA THR A 113 -2.81 23.78 -6.88
C THR A 113 -3.44 22.41 -7.15
N HIS A 114 -4.65 22.35 -7.73
CA HIS A 114 -5.37 21.09 -8.00
C HIS A 114 -4.55 20.09 -8.81
N ALA A 115 -3.88 20.53 -9.87
CA ALA A 115 -3.06 19.66 -10.71
C ALA A 115 -1.85 19.09 -9.94
N ASN A 116 -1.19 19.93 -9.13
CA ASN A 116 -0.04 19.52 -8.32
C ASN A 116 -0.46 18.56 -7.19
N ALA A 117 -1.58 18.83 -6.52
CA ALA A 117 -2.15 17.94 -5.51
C ALA A 117 -2.51 16.58 -6.12
N CYS A 118 -3.21 16.58 -7.25
CA CYS A 118 -3.56 15.35 -7.96
C CYS A 118 -2.31 14.56 -8.37
N ARG A 119 -1.25 15.21 -8.89
CA ARG A 119 0.01 14.54 -9.20
C ARG A 119 0.67 13.94 -7.96
N GLY A 120 0.74 14.69 -6.86
CA GLY A 120 1.28 14.21 -5.60
C GLY A 120 0.50 13.02 -5.03
N ASP A 121 -0.82 13.01 -5.19
CA ASP A 121 -1.68 11.88 -4.82
C ASP A 121 -1.38 10.64 -5.64
N LEU A 122 -1.25 10.79 -6.97
CA LEU A 122 -0.95 9.69 -7.88
C LEU A 122 0.42 9.07 -7.56
N ASP A 123 1.44 9.90 -7.36
CA ASP A 123 2.79 9.44 -6.98
C ASP A 123 2.76 8.69 -5.64
N ALA A 124 2.11 9.25 -4.62
CA ALA A 124 2.03 8.63 -3.30
C ALA A 124 1.26 7.30 -3.33
N LEU A 125 0.09 7.26 -3.96
CA LEU A 125 -0.72 6.04 -4.08
C LEU A 125 0.01 4.96 -4.88
N TRP A 126 0.77 5.36 -5.90
CA TRP A 126 1.60 4.44 -6.67
C TRP A 126 2.65 3.75 -5.79
N PHE A 127 3.45 4.53 -5.07
CA PHE A 127 4.48 3.99 -4.19
C PHE A 127 3.90 3.18 -3.02
N LEU A 128 2.78 3.62 -2.45
CA LEU A 128 2.06 2.89 -1.42
C LEU A 128 1.53 1.55 -1.92
N SER A 129 0.86 1.53 -3.08
CA SER A 129 0.34 0.32 -3.70
C SER A 129 1.46 -0.69 -3.94
N LYS A 130 2.56 -0.24 -4.55
CA LYS A 130 3.73 -1.06 -4.80
C LYS A 130 4.29 -1.65 -3.50
N ARG A 131 4.58 -0.81 -2.51
CA ARG A 131 5.16 -1.23 -1.21
C ARG A 131 4.28 -2.20 -0.44
N ILE A 132 2.98 -1.97 -0.41
CA ILE A 132 2.03 -2.78 0.35
C ILE A 132 1.83 -4.13 -0.32
N HIS A 133 1.66 -4.16 -1.65
CA HIS A 133 1.48 -5.41 -2.38
C HIS A 133 2.75 -6.25 -2.43
N GLU A 134 3.90 -5.66 -2.76
CA GLU A 134 5.18 -6.39 -2.80
C GLU A 134 5.52 -6.97 -1.42
N ALA A 135 5.40 -6.16 -0.36
CA ALA A 135 5.65 -6.66 0.99
C ALA A 135 4.65 -7.72 1.39
N GLY A 136 3.35 -7.45 1.25
CA GLY A 136 2.32 -8.36 1.73
C GLY A 136 2.38 -9.72 1.05
N ILE A 137 2.65 -9.74 -0.26
CA ILE A 137 2.77 -10.96 -1.03
C ILE A 137 4.07 -11.70 -0.68
N SER A 138 5.22 -11.05 -0.85
CA SER A 138 6.51 -11.73 -0.67
C SER A 138 6.77 -12.12 0.78
N VAL A 139 6.35 -11.31 1.76
CA VAL A 139 6.46 -11.67 3.18
C VAL A 139 5.48 -12.79 3.53
N GLY A 140 4.24 -12.75 3.02
CA GLY A 140 3.26 -13.81 3.24
C GLY A 140 3.72 -15.17 2.70
N GLU A 141 4.19 -15.19 1.45
CA GLU A 141 4.77 -16.38 0.82
C GLU A 141 5.95 -16.91 1.64
N ARG A 142 6.79 -16.00 2.14
CA ARG A 142 7.98 -16.38 2.88
C ARG A 142 7.66 -16.92 4.27
N LYS A 143 6.76 -16.27 5.01
CA LYS A 143 6.27 -16.76 6.30
C LYS A 143 5.61 -18.13 6.18
N LEU A 144 4.93 -18.40 5.07
CA LEU A 144 4.36 -19.71 4.79
C LEU A 144 5.46 -20.76 4.52
N SER A 145 6.45 -20.41 3.71
CA SER A 145 7.58 -21.28 3.37
C SER A 145 8.45 -21.63 4.58
N ASP A 146 8.68 -20.67 5.47
CA ASP A 146 9.56 -20.82 6.64
C ASP A 146 8.81 -21.31 7.89
N ALA A 147 7.49 -21.54 7.81
CA ALA A 147 6.68 -21.99 8.94
C ALA A 147 7.08 -23.39 9.43
N ASP A 148 7.31 -23.52 10.74
CA ASP A 148 7.43 -24.83 11.37
C ASP A 148 6.10 -25.62 11.32
N PRO A 149 6.12 -26.95 11.57
CA PRO A 149 4.92 -27.77 11.48
C PRO A 149 3.76 -27.31 12.35
N GLU A 150 4.02 -26.78 13.55
CA GLU A 150 2.97 -26.31 14.47
C GLU A 150 2.34 -25.02 13.96
N THR A 151 3.17 -24.06 13.53
CA THR A 151 2.74 -22.82 12.91
C THR A 151 1.92 -23.09 11.64
N LEU A 152 2.34 -24.05 10.81
CA LEU A 152 1.61 -24.42 9.60
C LEU A 152 0.22 -25.02 9.89
N VAL A 153 0.09 -25.82 10.95
CA VAL A 153 -1.21 -26.34 11.41
C VAL A 153 -2.14 -25.19 11.82
N ARG A 154 -1.62 -24.20 12.56
CA ARG A 154 -2.39 -23.01 12.95
C ARG A 154 -2.82 -22.19 11.73
N TYR A 155 -1.89 -21.92 10.79
CA TYR A 155 -2.22 -21.23 9.54
C TYR A 155 -3.33 -21.92 8.77
N LYS A 156 -3.26 -23.26 8.61
CA LYS A 156 -4.31 -24.03 7.93
C LYS A 156 -5.64 -23.99 8.67
N ALA A 157 -5.63 -24.04 10.00
CA ALA A 157 -6.85 -23.98 10.80
C ALA A 157 -7.58 -22.63 10.62
N GLU A 158 -6.85 -21.52 10.72
CA GLU A 158 -7.42 -20.18 10.53
C GLU A 158 -7.81 -19.93 9.06
N ALA A 159 -7.00 -20.42 8.11
CA ALA A 159 -7.29 -20.27 6.68
C ALA A 159 -8.58 -20.96 6.26
N ARG A 160 -8.89 -22.14 6.84
CA ARG A 160 -10.16 -22.85 6.60
C ARG A 160 -11.39 -22.07 7.05
N GLN A 161 -11.23 -21.25 8.09
CA GLN A 161 -12.30 -20.39 8.61
C GLN A 161 -12.35 -19.04 7.87
N GLU A 162 -11.46 -18.81 6.89
CA GLU A 162 -11.25 -17.51 6.25
C GLU A 162 -11.06 -16.36 7.27
N ALA A 163 -10.47 -16.68 8.42
CA ALA A 163 -10.36 -15.79 9.57
C ALA A 163 -9.18 -14.81 9.42
N VAL A 164 -9.32 -13.84 8.51
CA VAL A 164 -8.28 -12.84 8.22
C VAL A 164 -7.78 -12.14 9.49
N ALA A 165 -8.68 -11.76 10.40
CA ALA A 165 -8.31 -11.05 11.63
C ALA A 165 -7.42 -11.89 12.56
N ASN A 166 -7.71 -13.19 12.68
CA ASN A 166 -6.91 -14.10 13.50
C ASN A 166 -5.52 -14.29 12.89
N LEU A 167 -5.44 -14.51 11.57
CA LEU A 167 -4.16 -14.59 10.88
C LEU A 167 -3.35 -13.31 11.01
N VAL A 168 -3.98 -12.13 10.88
CA VAL A 168 -3.29 -10.85 11.10
C VAL A 168 -2.70 -10.78 12.50
N ALA A 169 -3.44 -11.20 13.53
CA ALA A 169 -2.93 -11.22 14.90
C ALA A 169 -1.75 -12.19 15.07
N LEU A 170 -1.79 -13.35 14.41
CA LEU A 170 -0.70 -14.33 14.42
C LEU A 170 0.56 -13.86 13.68
N LEU A 171 0.37 -13.14 12.57
CA LEU A 171 1.45 -12.68 11.69
C LEU A 171 2.15 -11.42 12.21
N LYS A 172 1.52 -10.70 13.14
CA LYS A 172 2.02 -9.43 13.67
C LYS A 172 3.29 -9.65 14.49
N ASP A 173 4.35 -8.95 14.10
CA ASP A 173 5.62 -8.88 14.84
C ASP A 173 5.81 -7.45 15.35
N GLU A 174 5.54 -7.25 16.64
CA GLU A 174 5.58 -5.92 17.25
C GLU A 174 6.99 -5.33 17.34
N GLU A 175 8.01 -6.18 17.48
CA GLU A 175 9.40 -5.73 17.52
C GLU A 175 9.83 -5.25 16.14
N GLN A 176 9.50 -6.01 15.10
CA GLN A 176 9.77 -5.62 13.73
C GLN A 176 9.03 -4.33 13.35
N GLU A 177 7.76 -4.16 13.73
CA GLU A 177 7.03 -2.90 13.50
C GLU A 177 7.70 -1.71 14.20
N LYS A 178 8.17 -1.87 15.45
CA LYS A 178 8.92 -0.83 16.17
C LYS A 178 10.21 -0.44 15.42
N ASN A 179 10.96 -1.42 14.95
CA ASN A 179 12.20 -1.20 14.19
C ASN A 179 11.93 -0.45 12.87
N VAL A 180 10.86 -0.83 12.15
CA VAL A 180 10.45 -0.12 10.92
C VAL A 180 10.03 1.32 11.26
N VAL A 181 9.21 1.53 12.30
CA VAL A 181 8.79 2.87 12.71
C VAL A 181 9.98 3.76 13.06
N GLN A 182 10.95 3.25 13.82
CA GLN A 182 12.15 4.02 14.15
C GLN A 182 12.92 4.44 12.90
N ARG A 183 13.08 3.53 11.93
CA ARG A 183 13.72 3.82 10.64
C ARG A 183 12.93 4.86 9.83
N ILE A 184 11.61 4.73 9.76
CA ILE A 184 10.73 5.68 9.06
C ILE A 184 10.84 7.08 9.67
N ARG A 185 10.82 7.18 11.00
CA ARG A 185 11.00 8.45 11.71
C ARG A 185 12.34 9.09 11.38
N TRP A 186 13.42 8.31 11.37
CA TRP A 186 14.75 8.80 11.00
C TRP A 186 14.80 9.30 9.56
N LYS A 187 14.27 8.54 8.59
CA LYS A 187 14.19 8.95 7.17
C LYS A 187 13.34 10.20 6.98
N ALA A 188 12.20 10.29 7.67
CA ALA A 188 11.32 11.46 7.61
C ALA A 188 12.06 12.73 8.08
N SER A 189 12.75 12.66 9.23
CA SER A 189 13.59 13.76 9.72
C SER A 189 14.64 14.18 8.69
N ALA A 190 15.33 13.22 8.07
CA ALA A 190 16.38 13.49 7.08
C ALA A 190 15.86 14.29 5.87
N ILE A 191 14.60 14.09 5.49
CA ILE A 191 13.96 14.82 4.39
C ILE A 191 13.11 16.00 4.86
N LYS A 192 13.17 16.44 6.12
CA LYS A 192 12.35 17.53 6.68
C LYS A 192 10.84 17.28 6.60
N LEU A 193 10.43 16.03 6.76
CA LEU A 193 9.04 15.63 7.01
C LEU A 193 8.87 15.39 8.51
N ASP A 194 7.78 15.85 9.12
CA ASP A 194 7.48 15.56 10.52
C ASP A 194 7.45 14.03 10.74
N PRO A 195 8.31 13.48 11.63
CA PRO A 195 8.34 12.05 11.92
C PRO A 195 7.01 11.48 12.40
N ALA A 196 6.19 12.26 13.11
CA ALA A 196 4.89 11.81 13.60
C ALA A 196 3.90 11.60 12.44
N VAL A 197 4.00 12.43 11.39
CA VAL A 197 3.19 12.29 10.17
C VAL A 197 3.56 11.02 9.41
N ALA A 198 4.85 10.75 9.26
CA ALA A 198 5.34 9.54 8.61
C ALA A 198 4.94 8.28 9.39
N GLU A 199 5.12 8.29 10.72
CA GLU A 199 4.71 7.18 11.58
C GLU A 199 3.21 6.91 11.47
N LYS A 200 2.37 7.95 11.50
CA LYS A 200 0.92 7.83 11.35
C LYS A 200 0.53 7.13 10.06
N LEU A 201 1.10 7.54 8.93
CA LEU A 201 0.86 6.90 7.63
C LEU A 201 1.20 5.41 7.69
N PHE A 202 2.34 5.05 8.27
CA PHE A 202 2.76 3.65 8.31
C PHE A 202 1.88 2.80 9.24
N ARG A 203 1.55 3.31 10.43
CA ARG A 203 0.72 2.59 11.41
C ARG A 203 -0.73 2.44 10.97
N GLU A 204 -1.32 3.47 10.39
CA GLU A 204 -2.75 3.47 10.05
C GLU A 204 -3.04 2.92 8.65
N LEU A 205 -2.07 2.94 7.74
CA LEU A 205 -2.26 2.51 6.36
C LEU A 205 -1.34 1.36 5.95
N VAL A 206 -0.03 1.52 6.09
CA VAL A 206 0.93 0.59 5.49
C VAL A 206 0.90 -0.77 6.19
N PHE A 207 1.08 -0.82 7.52
CA PHE A 207 1.12 -2.09 8.25
C PHE A 207 -0.19 -2.87 8.19
N PRO A 208 -1.38 -2.27 8.45
CA PRO A 208 -2.63 -3.02 8.45
C PRO A 208 -2.93 -3.66 7.09
N ASN A 209 -2.70 -2.92 5.99
CA ASN A 209 -2.94 -3.46 4.65
C ASN A 209 -1.88 -4.47 4.21
N THR A 210 -0.63 -4.32 4.66
CA THR A 210 0.42 -5.31 4.41
C THR A 210 0.08 -6.63 5.10
N LEU A 211 -0.24 -6.61 6.40
CA LEU A 211 -0.63 -7.80 7.16
C LEU A 211 -1.91 -8.45 6.61
N LYS A 212 -2.88 -7.65 6.18
CA LYS A 212 -4.10 -8.16 5.52
C LYS A 212 -3.75 -8.97 4.26
N LEU A 213 -2.83 -8.47 3.44
CA LEU A 213 -2.36 -9.20 2.26
C LEU A 213 -1.59 -10.48 2.63
N GLU A 214 -0.69 -10.42 3.62
CA GLU A 214 0.03 -11.61 4.09
C GLU A 214 -0.94 -12.72 4.52
N ALA A 215 -1.99 -12.36 5.27
CA ALA A 215 -3.04 -13.28 5.66
C ALA A 215 -3.80 -13.85 4.44
N GLN A 216 -4.14 -13.02 3.46
CA GLN A 216 -4.81 -13.46 2.24
C GLN A 216 -3.95 -14.39 1.38
N VAL A 217 -2.64 -14.21 1.34
CA VAL A 217 -1.69 -15.13 0.69
C VAL A 217 -1.79 -16.50 1.33
N ILE A 218 -1.69 -16.57 2.65
CA ILE A 218 -1.76 -17.82 3.41
C ILE A 218 -3.11 -18.52 3.22
N ILE A 219 -4.21 -17.75 3.28
CA ILE A 219 -5.56 -18.28 3.00
C ILE A 219 -5.61 -18.89 1.60
N SER A 220 -5.17 -18.14 0.59
CA SER A 220 -5.21 -18.58 -0.80
C SER A 220 -4.38 -19.84 -1.03
N ALA A 221 -3.22 -19.96 -0.39
CA ALA A 221 -2.34 -21.12 -0.49
C ALA A 221 -2.87 -22.36 0.25
N CYS A 222 -3.71 -22.18 1.28
CA CYS A 222 -4.28 -23.26 2.08
C CYS A 222 -5.67 -23.73 1.60
N LYS A 223 -6.27 -23.06 0.60
CA LYS A 223 -7.54 -23.51 0.02
C LYS A 223 -7.34 -24.86 -0.67
N PRO A 224 -8.15 -25.89 -0.36
CA PRO A 224 -8.14 -27.13 -1.12
C PRO A 224 -8.55 -26.83 -2.58
N MET A 225 -7.78 -27.35 -3.54
CA MET A 225 -8.17 -27.36 -4.96
C MET A 225 -9.38 -28.26 -5.17
#